data_AF-A0A925C946-F1
#
_entry.id   AF-A0A925C946-F1
#
_cell.length_a   1.000
_cell.length_b   1.000
_cell.length_c   1.000
_cell.angle_alpha   90.00
_cell.angle_beta   90.00
_cell.angle_gamma   90.00
#
_symmetry.space_group_name_H-M   'P 1'
#
loop_
_entity.id
_entity.type
_entity.pdbx_description
1 polymer ?
#
loop_
_entity_poly.entity_id
_entity_poly.type
_entity_poly.pdbx_seq_one_letter_code
_entity_poly.pdbx_strand_id
1 'polypeptide(L)'
;MARCRVDSSIKRVEMDGMAFPLGVFPVEAMKPRQGYTVWFEPADGDERSEDGEWEEWPDRYVFDIAITATRLEPLVRALFSMLPGRVYPILDVLGHDAYREVDPYVSYELIGQERIVDALRRFRAFFFEDGLVGFGAMSEQPFVYVFVDEHKLVTVRAEADLKEKVESLLAAFDLEVVEEIAGADAASHEHRSVLEAPENRPDLLSADEIVEELRDDWGLVLNVDAEKNVDEEGNDLGITGWRCLIRWESPSKAPPEPELPEDGAEPAAPKEPATTDDLGEEASIPTLWITRRYAEVVLTARNLTEAEVLAQEAVREQAPDDEQDEGDPVTLSLDRTTPEELGILVGELRGVPVRMDAEKVWAARWLE
;
A
#
# COMPACT_ATOMS: atom_id res chain seq x y z
N MET A 1 -19.71 -2.64 4.88
CA MET A 1 -20.10 -1.67 3.83
C MET A 1 -18.86 -1.39 2.97
N ALA A 2 -19.00 -0.85 1.76
CA ALA A 2 -17.82 -0.44 0.98
C ALA A 2 -17.17 0.76 1.69
N ARG A 3 -15.90 0.65 2.08
CA ARG A 3 -15.14 1.70 2.79
C ARG A 3 -14.31 2.58 1.85
N CYS A 4 -14.46 2.41 0.54
CA CYS A 4 -13.91 3.30 -0.47
C CYS A 4 -14.95 3.54 -1.56
N ARG A 5 -14.94 4.72 -2.18
CA ARG A 5 -15.84 5.06 -3.29
C ARG A 5 -15.08 5.85 -4.35
N VAL A 6 -15.39 5.58 -5.62
CA VAL A 6 -14.87 6.37 -6.75
C VAL A 6 -15.53 7.75 -6.77
N ASP A 7 -14.76 8.80 -6.99
CA ASP A 7 -15.30 10.11 -7.34
C ASP A 7 -16.03 10.05 -8.69
N SER A 8 -17.36 10.14 -8.61
CA SER A 8 -18.26 10.10 -9.77
C SER A 8 -18.06 11.23 -10.79
N SER A 9 -17.32 12.29 -10.43
CA SER A 9 -16.96 13.37 -11.34
C SER A 9 -15.93 12.93 -12.40
N ILE A 10 -15.15 11.89 -12.08
CA ILE A 10 -14.08 11.36 -12.92
C ILE A 10 -14.67 10.56 -14.08
N LYS A 11 -14.18 10.84 -15.29
CA LYS A 11 -14.62 10.16 -16.52
C LYS A 11 -13.54 9.24 -17.02
N ARG A 12 -13.97 8.05 -17.47
CA ARG A 12 -13.09 7.07 -18.11
C ARG A 12 -12.67 7.55 -19.49
N VAL A 13 -11.40 7.36 -19.79
CA VAL A 13 -10.84 7.57 -21.13
C VAL A 13 -10.94 6.27 -21.91
N GLU A 14 -11.44 6.37 -23.14
CA GLU A 14 -11.56 5.25 -24.07
C GLU A 14 -10.88 5.61 -25.39
N MET A 15 -10.03 4.71 -25.90
CA MET A 15 -9.37 4.86 -27.20
C MET A 15 -9.41 3.52 -27.93
N ASP A 16 -9.82 3.53 -29.21
CA ASP A 16 -9.88 2.34 -30.08
C ASP A 16 -10.52 1.09 -29.44
N GLY A 17 -11.55 1.28 -28.61
CA GLY A 17 -12.28 0.20 -27.94
C GLY A 17 -11.63 -0.34 -26.67
N MET A 18 -10.49 0.21 -26.24
CA MET A 18 -9.90 -0.03 -24.93
C MET A 18 -10.30 1.08 -23.96
N ALA A 19 -10.91 0.69 -22.85
CA ALA A 19 -11.16 1.57 -21.73
C ALA A 19 -10.00 1.48 -20.73
N PHE A 20 -9.40 2.62 -20.40
CA PHE A 20 -8.31 2.73 -19.43
C PHE A 20 -8.85 2.80 -18.00
N PRO A 21 -8.04 2.48 -16.97
CA PRO A 21 -8.38 2.76 -15.57
C PRO A 21 -8.74 4.24 -15.35
N LEU A 22 -9.50 4.55 -14.30
CA LEU A 22 -9.87 5.95 -14.03
C LEU A 22 -8.69 6.82 -13.58
N GLY A 23 -7.73 6.21 -12.88
CA GLY A 23 -6.60 6.88 -12.23
C GLY A 23 -5.33 6.90 -13.06
N VAL A 24 -5.26 6.13 -14.15
CA VAL A 24 -4.12 6.14 -15.06
C VAL A 24 -4.62 6.06 -16.51
N PHE A 25 -4.20 7.03 -17.33
CA PHE A 25 -4.63 7.15 -18.72
C PHE A 25 -3.63 7.96 -19.56
N PRO A 26 -3.51 7.67 -20.86
CA PRO A 26 -2.65 8.45 -21.75
C PRO A 26 -3.23 9.86 -21.96
N VAL A 27 -2.36 10.87 -21.93
CA VAL A 27 -2.70 12.28 -22.25
C VAL A 27 -2.47 12.61 -23.71
N GLU A 28 -1.71 11.78 -24.42
CA GLU A 28 -1.47 11.89 -25.85
C GLU A 28 -2.21 10.82 -26.64
N ALA A 29 -2.38 11.06 -27.95
CA ALA A 29 -3.00 10.08 -28.83
C ALA A 29 -2.07 8.88 -29.01
N MET A 30 -2.60 7.69 -28.74
CA MET A 30 -1.88 6.43 -28.90
C MET A 30 -2.84 5.34 -29.42
N LYS A 31 -2.28 4.20 -29.85
CA LYS A 31 -3.07 3.05 -30.33
C LYS A 31 -2.95 1.89 -29.34
N PRO A 32 -3.97 1.65 -28.50
CA PRO A 32 -3.89 0.61 -27.50
C PRO A 32 -3.83 -0.77 -28.12
N ARG A 33 -3.12 -1.68 -27.46
CA ARG A 33 -3.00 -3.07 -27.89
C ARG A 33 -3.16 -4.00 -26.70
N GLN A 34 -4.32 -4.63 -26.64
CA GLN A 34 -4.62 -5.71 -25.71
C GLN A 34 -4.00 -7.01 -26.23
N GLY A 35 -3.70 -7.92 -25.31
CA GLY A 35 -3.04 -9.19 -25.60
C GLY A 35 -2.03 -9.50 -24.49
N TYR A 36 -1.13 -10.42 -24.77
CA TYR A 36 0.00 -10.67 -23.89
C TYR A 36 1.30 -10.93 -24.65
N THR A 37 2.42 -10.56 -24.03
CA THR A 37 3.75 -11.02 -24.43
C THR A 37 4.13 -12.21 -23.55
N VAL A 38 5.05 -13.06 -24.02
CA VAL A 38 5.57 -14.15 -23.22
C VAL A 38 7.02 -14.43 -23.57
N TRP A 39 7.86 -14.56 -22.55
CA TRP A 39 9.25 -15.01 -22.72
C TRP A 39 9.70 -15.86 -21.53
N PHE A 40 10.80 -16.57 -21.73
CA PHE A 40 11.41 -17.42 -20.72
C PHE A 40 12.52 -16.66 -20.00
N GLU A 41 12.54 -16.76 -18.67
CA GLU A 41 13.56 -16.19 -17.79
C GLU A 41 14.23 -17.36 -17.04
N PRO A 42 15.56 -17.59 -17.23
CA PRO A 42 16.27 -18.67 -16.56
C PRO A 42 16.41 -18.40 -15.06
N ALA A 43 16.58 -19.45 -14.26
CA ALA A 43 16.87 -19.31 -12.83
C ALA A 43 18.15 -18.47 -12.57
N ASP A 44 18.15 -17.69 -11.49
CA ASP A 44 19.19 -16.72 -11.12
C ASP A 44 20.12 -17.19 -9.99
N GLY A 45 19.91 -18.40 -9.45
CA GLY A 45 20.63 -18.96 -8.29
C GLY A 45 22.11 -19.35 -8.44
N ASP A 46 22.83 -18.85 -9.46
CA ASP A 46 24.26 -19.17 -9.67
C ASP A 46 25.22 -17.99 -9.43
N GLU A 47 24.72 -16.75 -9.25
CA GLU A 47 25.54 -15.62 -8.86
C GLU A 47 25.54 -15.46 -7.32
N ARG A 48 26.59 -15.96 -6.67
CA ARG A 48 26.92 -15.59 -5.29
C ARG A 48 27.14 -14.08 -5.23
N SER A 49 26.08 -13.32 -5.05
CA SER A 49 26.16 -11.97 -4.51
C SER A 49 26.79 -12.08 -3.13
N GLU A 50 27.85 -11.29 -2.87
CA GLU A 50 28.57 -11.29 -1.59
C GLU A 50 27.67 -10.85 -0.41
N ASP A 51 26.45 -10.37 -0.71
CA ASP A 51 25.47 -9.85 0.24
C ASP A 51 24.35 -10.84 0.60
N GLY A 52 24.29 -12.06 0.03
CA GLY A 52 23.52 -13.19 0.61
C GLY A 52 22.00 -13.03 0.77
N GLU A 53 21.36 -12.06 0.12
CA GLU A 53 19.95 -11.65 0.40
C GLU A 53 18.98 -11.73 -0.79
N TRP A 54 19.31 -12.40 -1.89
CA TRP A 54 18.35 -12.57 -2.99
C TRP A 54 17.59 -13.89 -2.86
N GLU A 55 16.26 -13.81 -2.90
CA GLU A 55 15.37 -14.95 -3.17
C GLU A 55 15.74 -15.53 -4.54
N GLU A 56 16.22 -16.77 -4.58
CA GLU A 56 16.52 -17.47 -5.85
C GLU A 56 15.22 -17.84 -6.55
N TRP A 57 15.02 -17.33 -7.77
CA TRP A 57 13.82 -17.58 -8.55
C TRP A 57 14.06 -18.72 -9.54
N PRO A 58 13.09 -19.63 -9.73
CA PRO A 58 13.23 -20.76 -10.62
C PRO A 58 13.13 -20.35 -12.11
N ASP A 59 13.41 -21.32 -12.98
CA ASP A 59 13.07 -21.24 -14.41
C ASP A 59 11.58 -20.93 -14.57
N ARG A 60 11.27 -19.84 -15.27
CA ARG A 60 9.93 -19.27 -15.30
C ARG A 60 9.59 -18.69 -16.66
N TYR A 61 8.30 -18.63 -16.95
CA TYR A 61 7.75 -17.81 -18.02
C TYR A 61 7.19 -16.53 -17.43
N VAL A 62 7.50 -15.41 -18.06
CA VAL A 62 6.95 -14.10 -17.75
C VAL A 62 5.93 -13.74 -18.80
N PHE A 63 4.74 -13.36 -18.35
CA PHE A 63 3.64 -12.90 -19.18
C PHE A 63 3.31 -11.47 -18.79
N ASP A 64 3.42 -10.51 -19.71
CA ASP A 64 2.83 -9.19 -19.51
C ASP A 64 1.53 -9.12 -20.28
N ILE A 65 0.49 -8.62 -19.63
CA ILE A 65 -0.87 -8.68 -20.12
C ILE A 65 -1.49 -7.29 -20.08
N ALA A 66 -1.92 -6.81 -21.23
CA ALA A 66 -2.77 -5.63 -21.35
C ALA A 66 -4.20 -6.06 -21.66
N ILE A 67 -5.14 -5.60 -20.84
CA ILE A 67 -6.57 -5.81 -21.03
C ILE A 67 -7.33 -4.54 -20.65
N THR A 68 -8.48 -4.29 -21.28
CA THR A 68 -9.33 -3.17 -20.90
C THR A 68 -9.72 -3.24 -19.41
N ALA A 69 -9.75 -2.08 -18.74
CA ALA A 69 -10.05 -1.97 -17.31
C ALA A 69 -11.36 -2.65 -16.90
N THR A 70 -12.36 -2.69 -17.79
CA THR A 70 -13.65 -3.35 -17.54
C THR A 70 -13.56 -4.88 -17.38
N ARG A 71 -12.47 -5.50 -17.85
CA ARG A 71 -12.20 -6.95 -17.77
C ARG A 71 -11.05 -7.31 -16.84
N LEU A 72 -10.34 -6.31 -16.30
CA LEU A 72 -9.17 -6.50 -15.44
C LEU A 72 -9.51 -7.29 -14.17
N GLU A 73 -10.52 -6.86 -13.41
CA GLU A 73 -10.87 -7.53 -12.15
C GLU A 73 -11.24 -9.02 -12.35
N PRO A 74 -12.11 -9.40 -13.31
CA PRO A 74 -12.38 -10.79 -13.59
C PRO A 74 -11.12 -11.60 -13.97
N LEU A 75 -10.19 -11.00 -14.74
CA LEU A 75 -8.91 -11.63 -15.09
C LEU A 75 -8.06 -11.89 -13.84
N VAL A 76 -7.87 -10.87 -13.00
CA VAL A 76 -7.08 -10.97 -11.76
C VAL A 76 -7.67 -12.02 -10.83
N ARG A 77 -8.99 -12.09 -10.67
CA ARG A 77 -9.66 -13.15 -9.89
C ARG A 77 -9.37 -14.54 -10.44
N ALA A 78 -9.37 -14.70 -11.76
CA ALA A 78 -9.04 -15.98 -12.40
C ALA A 78 -7.57 -16.35 -12.19
N LEU A 79 -6.65 -15.40 -12.36
CA LEU A 79 -5.21 -15.60 -12.12
C LEU A 79 -4.93 -15.95 -10.66
N PHE A 80 -5.56 -15.24 -9.72
CA PHE A 80 -5.41 -15.55 -8.29
C PHE A 80 -5.91 -16.95 -7.96
N SER A 81 -6.91 -17.50 -8.67
CA SER A 81 -7.34 -18.90 -8.45
C SER A 81 -6.26 -19.96 -8.77
N MET A 82 -5.15 -19.56 -9.40
CA MET A 82 -3.98 -20.40 -9.60
C MET A 82 -3.05 -20.43 -8.39
N LEU A 83 -3.09 -19.40 -7.54
CA LEU A 83 -2.30 -19.32 -6.31
C LEU A 83 -2.80 -20.35 -5.29
N PRO A 84 -1.92 -20.87 -4.42
CA PRO A 84 -2.35 -21.69 -3.29
C PRO A 84 -3.12 -20.85 -2.26
N GLY A 85 -3.72 -21.53 -1.28
CA GLY A 85 -4.53 -20.87 -0.24
C GLY A 85 -3.75 -19.94 0.70
N ARG A 86 -2.42 -19.92 0.61
CA ARG A 86 -1.54 -19.04 1.39
C ARG A 86 -0.48 -18.43 0.50
N VAL A 87 -0.26 -17.12 0.61
CA VAL A 87 0.57 -16.33 -0.32
C VAL A 87 1.26 -15.18 0.40
N TYR A 88 2.29 -14.63 -0.23
CA TYR A 88 2.94 -13.37 0.13
C TYR A 88 2.29 -12.23 -0.67
N PRO A 89 1.46 -11.38 -0.04
CA PRO A 89 0.90 -10.19 -0.69
C PRO A 89 1.99 -9.17 -0.98
N ILE A 90 1.75 -8.41 -2.05
CA ILE A 90 2.61 -7.34 -2.53
C ILE A 90 1.73 -6.13 -2.78
N LEU A 91 2.20 -4.95 -2.39
CA LEU A 91 1.52 -3.67 -2.60
C LEU A 91 2.58 -2.63 -2.94
N ASP A 92 2.51 -2.05 -4.11
CA ASP A 92 3.38 -0.94 -4.50
C ASP A 92 2.54 0.34 -4.48
N VAL A 93 3.02 1.39 -3.85
CA VAL A 93 2.29 2.65 -3.71
C VAL A 93 3.12 3.77 -4.30
N LEU A 94 2.55 4.60 -5.16
CA LEU A 94 3.23 5.82 -5.62
C LEU A 94 3.32 6.77 -4.42
N GLY A 95 4.55 6.90 -3.90
CA GLY A 95 4.83 7.55 -2.64
C GLY A 95 4.91 9.07 -2.74
N HIS A 96 5.24 9.70 -1.62
CA HIS A 96 5.53 11.13 -1.53
C HIS A 96 7.03 11.44 -1.36
N ASP A 97 7.87 10.41 -1.46
CA ASP A 97 9.32 10.53 -1.34
C ASP A 97 9.93 11.29 -2.53
N ALA A 98 10.75 12.29 -2.24
CA ALA A 98 11.35 13.13 -3.27
C ALA A 98 12.40 12.44 -4.15
N TYR A 99 12.86 11.25 -3.76
CA TYR A 99 13.96 10.52 -4.40
C TYR A 99 13.61 9.04 -4.69
N ARG A 100 12.34 8.66 -4.53
CA ARG A 100 11.78 7.35 -4.85
C ARG A 100 10.33 7.52 -5.27
N GLU A 101 10.01 7.05 -6.47
CA GLU A 101 8.66 7.15 -7.02
C GLU A 101 7.69 6.15 -6.39
N VAL A 102 8.16 4.93 -6.11
CA VAL A 102 7.33 3.82 -5.65
C VAL A 102 7.81 3.29 -4.31
N ASP A 103 6.90 3.13 -3.37
CA ASP A 103 7.07 2.46 -2.09
C ASP A 103 6.62 0.99 -2.21
N PRO A 104 7.55 0.03 -2.29
CA PRO A 104 7.20 -1.38 -2.36
C PRO A 104 6.94 -1.93 -0.97
N TYR A 105 5.78 -2.53 -0.75
CA TYR A 105 5.40 -3.19 0.49
C TYR A 105 5.19 -4.68 0.25
N VAL A 106 5.83 -5.51 1.08
CA VAL A 106 5.70 -6.97 1.01
C VAL A 106 5.42 -7.54 2.39
N SER A 107 4.73 -8.69 2.44
CA SER A 107 4.70 -9.50 3.65
C SER A 107 5.77 -10.57 3.56
N TYR A 108 6.57 -10.72 4.62
CA TYR A 108 7.48 -11.86 4.79
C TYR A 108 6.81 -13.06 5.47
N GLU A 109 5.52 -12.94 5.81
CA GLU A 109 4.70 -14.03 6.31
C GLU A 109 3.59 -14.41 5.33
N LEU A 110 3.32 -15.71 5.22
CA LEU A 110 2.22 -16.23 4.43
C LEU A 110 0.87 -15.91 5.09
N ILE A 111 0.03 -15.16 4.38
CA ILE A 111 -1.37 -14.93 4.78
C ILE A 111 -2.33 -15.78 3.96
N GLY A 112 -3.52 -16.00 4.49
CA GLY A 112 -4.58 -16.67 3.74
C GLY A 112 -5.05 -15.84 2.56
N GLN A 113 -5.18 -16.47 1.39
CA GLN A 113 -5.61 -15.84 0.14
C GLN A 113 -6.98 -15.14 0.29
N GLU A 114 -7.84 -15.65 1.17
CA GLU A 114 -9.14 -15.06 1.48
C GLU A 114 -9.05 -13.62 1.99
N ARG A 115 -7.97 -13.26 2.70
CA ARG A 115 -7.76 -11.88 3.19
C ARG A 115 -7.54 -10.92 2.03
N ILE A 116 -6.75 -11.34 1.04
CA ILE A 116 -6.53 -10.56 -0.18
C ILE A 116 -7.84 -10.42 -0.96
N VAL A 117 -8.57 -11.52 -1.17
CA VAL A 117 -9.84 -11.50 -1.91
C VAL A 117 -10.89 -10.61 -1.22
N ASP A 118 -10.94 -10.61 0.12
CA ASP A 118 -11.85 -9.74 0.86
C ASP A 118 -11.45 -8.26 0.73
N ALA A 119 -10.17 -7.93 0.83
CA ALA A 119 -9.66 -6.58 0.60
C ALA A 119 -9.94 -6.09 -0.82
N LEU A 120 -9.69 -6.90 -1.86
CA LEU A 120 -10.01 -6.55 -3.26
C LEU A 120 -11.50 -6.24 -3.44
N ARG A 121 -12.37 -6.88 -2.67
CA ARG A 121 -13.82 -6.61 -2.67
C ARG A 121 -14.16 -5.33 -1.90
N ARG A 122 -13.53 -5.11 -0.74
CA ARG A 122 -13.75 -3.94 0.13
C ARG A 122 -13.24 -2.65 -0.49
N PHE A 123 -12.06 -2.72 -1.10
CA PHE A 123 -11.28 -1.61 -1.65
C PHE A 123 -11.17 -1.66 -3.17
N ARG A 124 -12.23 -2.15 -3.82
CA ARG A 124 -12.25 -2.42 -5.26
C ARG A 124 -11.78 -1.22 -6.11
N ALA A 125 -12.22 -0.01 -5.77
CA ALA A 125 -11.87 1.20 -6.49
C ALA A 125 -10.36 1.51 -6.40
N PHE A 126 -9.80 1.37 -5.20
CA PHE A 126 -8.37 1.56 -4.95
C PHE A 126 -7.55 0.62 -5.83
N PHE A 127 -7.79 -0.69 -5.75
CA PHE A 127 -6.99 -1.66 -6.49
C PHE A 127 -7.14 -1.56 -8.02
N PHE A 128 -8.36 -1.50 -8.54
CA PHE A 128 -8.59 -1.68 -9.99
C PHE A 128 -8.71 -0.38 -10.79
N GLU A 129 -8.85 0.76 -10.13
CA GLU A 129 -9.09 2.04 -10.80
C GLU A 129 -8.09 3.13 -10.43
N ASP A 130 -7.60 3.16 -9.20
CA ASP A 130 -6.69 4.21 -8.71
C ASP A 130 -5.29 4.08 -9.33
N GLY A 131 -4.73 5.19 -9.80
CA GLY A 131 -3.43 5.20 -10.48
C GLY A 131 -2.24 5.17 -9.53
N LEU A 132 -2.45 5.23 -8.21
CA LEU A 132 -1.36 5.35 -7.25
C LEU A 132 -0.95 4.03 -6.59
N VAL A 133 -1.46 2.90 -7.09
CA VAL A 133 -1.24 1.59 -6.45
C VAL A 133 -1.05 0.47 -7.46
N GLY A 134 0.01 -0.32 -7.27
CA GLY A 134 0.17 -1.67 -7.77
C GLY A 134 -0.12 -2.69 -6.66
N PHE A 135 -0.57 -3.89 -7.02
CA PHE A 135 -0.87 -4.93 -6.04
C PHE A 135 -0.72 -6.32 -6.64
N GLY A 136 -0.38 -7.29 -5.80
CA GLY A 136 -0.22 -8.65 -6.24
C GLY A 136 -0.09 -9.64 -5.10
N ALA A 137 0.25 -10.85 -5.49
CA ALA A 137 0.58 -11.92 -4.56
C ALA A 137 1.53 -12.91 -5.22
N MET A 138 2.39 -13.50 -4.41
CA MET A 138 3.34 -14.52 -4.81
C MET A 138 3.22 -15.78 -3.94
N SER A 139 3.54 -16.91 -4.54
CA SER A 139 3.75 -18.20 -3.89
C SER A 139 5.08 -18.77 -4.39
N GLU A 140 5.86 -19.36 -3.48
CA GLU A 140 7.10 -20.06 -3.83
C GLU A 140 6.83 -21.49 -4.34
N GLN A 141 5.75 -22.14 -3.87
CA GLN A 141 5.45 -23.55 -4.19
C GLN A 141 3.95 -23.81 -4.43
N PRO A 142 3.52 -23.99 -5.68
CA PRO A 142 4.30 -23.79 -6.92
C PRO A 142 4.73 -22.32 -7.06
N PHE A 143 5.78 -22.05 -7.84
CA PHE A 143 6.19 -20.67 -8.09
C PHE A 143 5.18 -19.98 -9.01
N VAL A 144 4.43 -19.04 -8.44
CA VAL A 144 3.45 -18.21 -9.14
C VAL A 144 3.48 -16.82 -8.52
N TYR A 145 3.74 -15.83 -9.37
CA TYR A 145 3.69 -14.42 -9.05
C TYR A 145 2.64 -13.77 -9.95
N VAL A 146 1.66 -13.08 -9.36
CA VAL A 146 0.68 -12.30 -10.10
C VAL A 146 0.67 -10.89 -9.54
N PHE A 147 0.95 -9.91 -10.38
CA PHE A 147 1.03 -8.51 -9.98
C PHE A 147 0.34 -7.64 -11.01
N VAL A 148 -0.38 -6.63 -10.53
CA VAL A 148 -1.02 -5.58 -11.31
C VAL A 148 -0.30 -4.29 -10.93
N ASP A 149 0.39 -3.67 -11.88
CA ASP A 149 1.15 -2.45 -11.60
C ASP A 149 0.25 -1.20 -11.49
N GLU A 150 0.86 -0.04 -11.24
CA GLU A 150 0.21 1.28 -11.20
C GLU A 150 -0.43 1.67 -12.54
N HIS A 151 0.08 1.14 -13.66
CA HIS A 151 -0.47 1.30 -15.01
C HIS A 151 -1.64 0.33 -15.30
N LYS A 152 -1.91 -0.57 -14.36
CA LYS A 152 -2.89 -1.67 -14.44
C LYS A 152 -2.61 -2.69 -15.54
N LEU A 153 -1.35 -2.86 -15.91
CA LEU A 153 -0.87 -4.02 -16.63
C LEU A 153 -0.68 -5.18 -15.66
N VAL A 154 -0.90 -6.40 -16.15
CA VAL A 154 -0.78 -7.60 -15.30
C VAL A 154 0.47 -8.37 -15.69
N THR A 155 1.37 -8.55 -14.75
CA THR A 155 2.52 -9.45 -14.89
C THR A 155 2.23 -10.76 -14.17
N VAL A 156 2.39 -11.87 -14.89
CA VAL A 156 2.36 -13.21 -14.33
C VAL A 156 3.73 -13.84 -14.52
N ARG A 157 4.37 -14.28 -13.44
CA ARG A 157 5.52 -15.19 -13.53
C ARG A 157 5.11 -16.54 -13.02
N ALA A 158 5.38 -17.58 -13.79
CA ALA A 158 4.99 -18.94 -13.42
C ALA A 158 6.07 -19.93 -13.84
N GLU A 159 6.28 -20.95 -13.01
CA GLU A 159 7.16 -22.08 -13.35
C GLU A 159 6.74 -22.75 -14.67
N ALA A 160 7.70 -23.41 -15.34
CA ALA A 160 7.51 -23.96 -16.69
C ALA A 160 6.27 -24.88 -16.82
N ASP A 161 5.96 -25.67 -15.80
CA ASP A 161 4.83 -26.61 -15.78
C ASP A 161 3.46 -25.91 -15.77
N LEU A 162 3.41 -24.63 -15.38
CA LEU A 162 2.19 -23.84 -15.34
C LEU A 162 1.93 -23.01 -16.60
N LYS A 163 2.89 -22.96 -17.54
CA LYS A 163 2.80 -22.16 -18.77
C LYS A 163 1.49 -22.41 -19.53
N GLU A 164 1.21 -23.68 -19.88
CA GLU A 164 0.02 -24.02 -20.68
C GLU A 164 -1.29 -23.67 -19.96
N LYS A 165 -1.27 -23.71 -18.62
CA LYS A 165 -2.41 -23.34 -17.78
C LYS A 165 -2.64 -21.82 -17.81
N VAL A 166 -1.59 -21.01 -17.74
CA VAL A 166 -1.67 -19.55 -17.90
C VAL A 166 -2.20 -19.21 -19.30
N GLU A 167 -1.61 -19.78 -20.35
CA GLU A 167 -2.07 -19.52 -21.74
C GLU A 167 -3.52 -19.92 -21.96
N SER A 168 -3.96 -21.05 -21.41
CA SER A 168 -5.36 -21.49 -21.48
C SER A 168 -6.31 -20.51 -20.77
N LEU A 169 -5.88 -19.95 -19.64
CA LEU A 169 -6.64 -18.92 -18.92
C LEU A 169 -6.73 -17.64 -19.74
N LEU A 170 -5.61 -17.14 -20.28
CA LEU A 170 -5.58 -15.92 -21.09
C LEU A 170 -6.45 -16.07 -22.36
N ALA A 171 -6.42 -17.25 -23.00
CA ALA A 171 -7.28 -17.56 -24.14
C ALA A 171 -8.78 -17.52 -23.78
N ALA A 172 -9.18 -17.86 -22.54
CA ALA A 172 -10.56 -17.74 -22.09
C ALA A 172 -11.01 -16.27 -21.92
N PHE A 173 -10.06 -15.33 -21.88
CA PHE A 173 -10.30 -13.88 -21.94
C PHE A 173 -10.11 -13.30 -23.35
N ASP A 174 -10.05 -14.16 -24.38
CA ASP A 174 -9.82 -13.74 -25.77
C ASP A 174 -8.52 -12.94 -25.96
N LEU A 175 -7.52 -13.20 -25.11
CA LEU A 175 -6.20 -12.60 -25.22
C LEU A 175 -5.31 -13.52 -26.06
N GLU A 176 -4.69 -12.94 -27.08
CA GLU A 176 -3.75 -13.63 -27.95
C GLU A 176 -2.33 -13.11 -27.69
N VAL A 177 -1.34 -13.92 -28.07
CA VAL A 177 0.06 -13.49 -28.06
C VAL A 177 0.22 -12.35 -29.07
N VAL A 178 0.82 -11.25 -28.63
CA VAL A 178 1.19 -10.11 -29.48
C VAL A 178 2.69 -9.85 -29.40
N GLU A 179 3.23 -9.14 -30.39
CA GLU A 179 4.65 -8.75 -30.37
C GLU A 179 4.95 -7.74 -29.25
N GLU A 180 3.99 -6.87 -28.95
CA GLU A 180 4.12 -5.78 -27.98
C GLU A 180 2.71 -5.37 -27.53
N ILE A 181 2.50 -5.28 -26.22
CA ILE A 181 1.29 -4.71 -25.63
C ILE A 181 1.37 -3.19 -25.57
N ALA A 182 0.24 -2.50 -25.52
CA ALA A 182 0.23 -1.05 -25.35
C ALA A 182 -0.88 -0.63 -24.40
N GLY A 183 -0.51 -0.36 -23.14
CA GLY A 183 -1.34 0.19 -22.08
C GLY A 183 -1.25 1.71 -22.02
N ALA A 184 -1.50 2.29 -20.83
CA ALA A 184 -1.38 3.74 -20.63
C ALA A 184 0.10 4.21 -20.67
N ASP A 185 1.00 3.33 -20.24
CA ASP A 185 2.47 3.47 -20.22
C ASP A 185 3.10 3.61 -21.62
N ALA A 186 2.41 3.16 -22.68
CA ALA A 186 2.88 3.24 -24.06
C ALA A 186 2.92 4.69 -24.63
N ALA A 187 2.48 5.68 -23.86
CA ALA A 187 2.54 7.10 -24.18
C ALA A 187 2.72 7.94 -22.90
N SER A 188 2.90 9.25 -23.04
CA SER A 188 2.79 10.15 -21.90
C SER A 188 1.41 10.01 -21.26
N HIS A 189 1.40 9.85 -19.94
CA HIS A 189 0.22 9.54 -19.15
C HIS A 189 0.27 10.29 -17.82
N GLU A 190 -0.86 10.28 -17.10
CA GLU A 190 -0.98 10.86 -15.77
C GLU A 190 -1.46 9.80 -14.78
N HIS A 191 -0.90 9.85 -13.57
CA HIS A 191 -1.40 9.12 -12.40
C HIS A 191 -2.21 10.07 -11.51
N ARG A 192 -3.32 9.58 -10.98
CA ARG A 192 -4.14 10.29 -9.99
C ARG A 192 -4.88 9.32 -9.09
N SER A 193 -5.19 9.79 -7.88
CA SER A 193 -6.21 9.12 -7.08
C SER A 193 -7.60 9.30 -7.68
N VAL A 194 -8.44 8.30 -7.47
CA VAL A 194 -9.84 8.29 -7.90
C VAL A 194 -10.81 8.18 -6.74
N LEU A 195 -10.31 8.12 -5.51
CA LEU A 195 -11.12 7.91 -4.32
C LEU A 195 -11.73 9.22 -3.85
N GLU A 196 -12.99 9.14 -3.44
CA GLU A 196 -13.67 10.22 -2.74
C GLU A 196 -13.48 10.01 -1.22
N ALA A 197 -12.68 10.87 -0.59
CA ALA A 197 -12.44 10.87 0.85
C ALA A 197 -12.67 12.28 1.42
N PRO A 198 -13.92 12.74 1.53
CA PRO A 198 -14.22 14.07 2.04
C PRO A 198 -14.20 14.06 3.58
N GLU A 199 -13.70 15.13 4.19
CA GLU A 199 -13.54 15.26 5.65
C GLU A 199 -14.82 14.96 6.46
N ASN A 200 -16.00 15.20 5.88
CA ASN A 200 -17.29 14.97 6.52
C ASN A 200 -17.82 13.53 6.36
N ARG A 201 -17.05 12.61 5.77
CA ARG A 201 -17.40 11.19 5.59
C ARG A 201 -16.20 10.30 5.95
N PRO A 202 -15.84 10.22 7.24
CA PRO A 202 -14.72 9.38 7.72
C PRO A 202 -14.95 7.88 7.49
N ASP A 203 -16.18 7.47 7.13
CA ASP A 203 -16.46 6.10 6.71
C ASP A 203 -15.87 5.74 5.32
N LEU A 204 -15.53 6.76 4.52
CA LEU A 204 -14.85 6.63 3.23
C LEU A 204 -13.37 6.91 3.40
N LEU A 205 -12.57 5.85 3.32
CA LEU A 205 -11.13 5.92 3.48
C LEU A 205 -10.44 6.53 2.27
N SER A 206 -9.44 7.34 2.54
CA SER A 206 -8.39 7.76 1.62
C SER A 206 -7.48 6.58 1.22
N ALA A 207 -6.61 6.81 0.23
CA ALA A 207 -5.60 5.83 -0.16
C ALA A 207 -4.67 5.46 1.00
N ASP A 208 -4.17 6.47 1.74
CA ASP A 208 -3.24 6.28 2.85
C ASP A 208 -3.84 5.45 3.99
N GLU A 209 -5.11 5.71 4.36
CA GLU A 209 -5.81 4.91 5.38
C GLU A 209 -6.06 3.47 4.91
N ILE A 210 -6.31 3.26 3.61
CA ILE A 210 -6.42 1.91 3.04
C ILE A 210 -5.06 1.20 3.13
N VAL A 211 -3.97 1.87 2.75
CA VAL A 211 -2.62 1.33 2.87
C VAL A 211 -2.30 0.98 4.32
N GLU A 212 -2.62 1.85 5.28
CA GLU A 212 -2.46 1.57 6.72
C GLU A 212 -3.23 0.30 7.12
N GLU A 213 -4.52 0.19 6.75
CA GLU A 213 -5.32 -1.00 7.07
C GLU A 213 -4.76 -2.27 6.42
N LEU A 214 -4.25 -2.19 5.20
CA LEU A 214 -3.62 -3.32 4.52
C LEU A 214 -2.30 -3.70 5.16
N ARG A 215 -1.49 -2.74 5.61
CA ARG A 215 -0.25 -3.01 6.34
C ARG A 215 -0.52 -3.76 7.63
N ASP A 216 -1.48 -3.30 8.43
CA ASP A 216 -1.91 -3.99 9.65
C ASP A 216 -2.51 -5.38 9.34
N ASP A 217 -3.41 -5.48 8.35
CA ASP A 217 -4.13 -6.73 8.05
C ASP A 217 -3.20 -7.77 7.43
N TRP A 218 -2.33 -7.38 6.50
CA TRP A 218 -1.49 -8.30 5.75
C TRP A 218 -0.08 -8.46 6.32
N GLY A 219 0.30 -7.67 7.33
CA GLY A 219 1.66 -7.69 7.89
C GLY A 219 2.70 -7.14 6.91
N LEU A 220 2.33 -6.12 6.14
CA LEU A 220 3.21 -5.56 5.12
C LEU A 220 4.27 -4.63 5.75
N VAL A 221 5.49 -4.76 5.24
CA VAL A 221 6.62 -3.90 5.58
C VAL A 221 7.21 -3.30 4.32
N LEU A 222 7.78 -2.09 4.44
CA LEU A 222 8.44 -1.41 3.34
C LEU A 222 9.70 -2.20 2.94
N ASN A 223 9.76 -2.63 1.69
CA ASN A 223 10.81 -3.49 1.14
C ASN A 223 11.93 -2.65 0.52
N VAL A 224 12.66 -1.91 1.36
CA VAL A 224 13.81 -1.09 0.95
C VAL A 224 14.97 -1.30 1.91
N ASP A 225 16.20 -1.10 1.43
CA ASP A 225 17.38 -1.11 2.28
C ASP A 225 17.34 0.10 3.23
N ALA A 226 17.04 -0.15 4.50
CA ALA A 226 16.87 0.91 5.50
C ALA A 226 18.19 1.59 5.90
N GLU A 227 19.34 0.96 5.60
CA GLU A 227 20.67 1.44 5.98
C GLU A 227 21.30 2.31 4.90
N LYS A 228 20.98 2.07 3.62
CA LYS A 228 21.44 2.88 2.49
C LYS A 228 20.49 4.05 2.23
N ASN A 229 21.05 5.23 2.00
CA ASN A 229 20.28 6.41 1.56
C ASN A 229 20.73 6.83 0.16
N VAL A 230 20.14 6.19 -0.83
CA VAL A 230 20.44 6.42 -2.24
C VAL A 230 19.19 6.83 -3.01
N ASP A 231 19.36 7.57 -4.10
CA ASP A 231 18.28 7.78 -5.09
C ASP A 231 18.07 6.54 -5.97
N GLU A 232 17.11 6.61 -6.90
CA GLU A 232 16.81 5.54 -7.86
C GLU A 232 17.97 5.19 -8.79
N GLU A 233 18.92 6.10 -9.00
CA GLU A 233 20.13 5.85 -9.78
C GLU A 233 21.25 5.22 -8.93
N GLY A 234 21.03 5.05 -7.63
CA GLY A 234 22.00 4.50 -6.68
C GLY A 234 23.02 5.52 -6.17
N ASN A 235 22.80 6.83 -6.38
CA ASN A 235 23.68 7.87 -5.87
C ASN A 235 23.42 8.11 -4.39
N ASP A 236 24.50 8.19 -3.59
CA ASP A 236 24.43 8.52 -2.16
C ASP A 236 23.92 9.95 -1.95
N LEU A 237 22.86 10.08 -1.14
CA LEU A 237 22.21 11.36 -0.84
C LEU A 237 22.75 12.04 0.42
N GLY A 238 23.54 11.34 1.25
CA GLY A 238 24.00 11.82 2.54
C GLY A 238 22.86 12.06 3.54
N ILE A 239 22.88 13.22 4.21
CA ILE A 239 21.79 13.63 5.11
C ILE A 239 20.69 14.29 4.28
N THR A 240 19.49 13.74 4.36
CA THR A 240 18.27 14.27 3.73
C THR A 240 17.29 14.77 4.78
N GLY A 241 16.31 15.55 4.32
CA GLY A 241 15.13 15.87 5.11
C GLY A 241 14.13 14.72 5.05
N TRP A 242 13.36 14.56 6.12
CA TRP A 242 12.35 13.52 6.25
C TRP A 242 11.07 14.10 6.82
N ARG A 243 9.94 13.70 6.23
CA ARG A 243 8.60 13.88 6.76
C ARG A 243 8.11 12.51 7.20
N CYS A 244 7.91 12.35 8.49
CA CYS A 244 7.52 11.09 9.10
C CYS A 244 6.10 11.20 9.65
N LEU A 245 5.25 10.22 9.33
CA LEU A 245 3.95 10.06 9.95
C LEU A 245 4.00 8.88 10.92
N ILE A 246 3.72 9.15 12.20
CA ILE A 246 3.79 8.17 13.27
C ILE A 246 2.41 7.99 13.89
N ARG A 247 1.95 6.75 14.00
CA ARG A 247 0.74 6.36 14.75
C ARG A 247 1.13 5.98 16.17
N TRP A 248 0.57 6.65 17.15
CA TRP A 248 0.67 6.28 18.55
C TRP A 248 -0.51 5.41 18.93
N GLU A 249 -0.24 4.16 19.31
CA GLU A 249 -1.25 3.25 19.84
C GLU A 249 -1.11 3.15 21.36
N SER A 250 -2.15 3.49 22.11
CA SER A 250 -2.16 3.33 23.57
C SER A 250 -3.40 2.58 24.05
N PRO A 251 -3.27 1.76 25.12
CA PRO A 251 -4.41 1.09 25.72
C PRO A 251 -5.37 2.10 26.35
N SER A 252 -6.60 2.12 25.85
CA SER A 252 -7.71 2.85 26.45
C SER A 252 -8.48 2.00 27.44
N LYS A 253 -8.75 2.62 28.59
CA LYS A 253 -9.59 2.08 29.67
C LYS A 253 -11.09 2.21 29.39
N ALA A 254 -11.49 2.94 28.33
CA ALA A 254 -12.87 3.15 27.95
C ALA A 254 -13.13 2.72 26.50
N PRO A 255 -14.30 2.14 26.19
CA PRO A 255 -14.70 1.91 24.80
C PRO A 255 -14.64 3.23 24.01
N PRO A 256 -14.27 3.19 22.72
CA PRO A 256 -14.39 4.36 21.87
C PRO A 256 -15.84 4.86 21.95
N GLU A 257 -16.03 6.16 22.22
CA GLU A 257 -17.36 6.73 22.26
C GLU A 257 -18.01 6.48 20.88
N PRO A 258 -19.22 5.92 20.82
CA PRO A 258 -19.89 5.76 19.53
C PRO A 258 -20.10 7.15 18.95
N GLU A 259 -19.56 7.40 17.76
CA GLU A 259 -19.88 8.59 16.98
C GLU A 259 -21.41 8.64 16.82
N LEU A 260 -22.05 9.54 17.57
CA LEU A 260 -23.48 9.74 17.47
C LEU A 260 -23.76 10.27 16.06
N PRO A 261 -24.68 9.67 15.28
CA PRO A 261 -25.08 10.26 14.03
C PRO A 261 -25.62 11.68 14.30
N GLU A 262 -25.12 12.67 13.55
CA GLU A 262 -25.50 14.08 13.72
C GLU A 262 -27.01 14.34 13.56
N ASP A 263 -27.73 13.39 12.96
CA ASP A 263 -29.20 13.39 12.94
C ASP A 263 -29.73 12.68 14.19
N GLY A 264 -30.25 13.47 15.13
CA GLY A 264 -30.77 13.12 16.47
C GLY A 264 -31.82 12.01 16.56
N ALA A 265 -31.50 10.82 16.07
CA ALA A 265 -32.20 9.59 16.34
C ALA A 265 -31.73 9.08 17.71
N GLU A 266 -32.63 9.08 18.69
CA GLU A 266 -32.39 8.49 20.00
C GLU A 266 -31.85 7.06 19.84
N PRO A 267 -30.71 6.71 20.48
CA PRO A 267 -30.25 5.34 20.47
C PRO A 267 -31.29 4.47 21.18
N ALA A 268 -31.76 3.43 20.49
CA ALA A 268 -32.66 2.46 21.07
C ALA A 268 -31.98 1.82 22.30
N ALA A 269 -32.62 1.96 23.47
CA ALA A 269 -32.11 1.39 24.72
C ALA A 269 -31.73 -0.09 24.55
N PRO A 270 -30.58 -0.54 25.07
CA PRO A 270 -30.19 -1.92 24.99
C PRO A 270 -31.22 -2.78 25.71
N LYS A 271 -31.77 -3.78 25.02
CA LYS A 271 -32.61 -4.81 25.64
C LYS A 271 -31.75 -5.58 26.64
N GLU A 272 -32.18 -5.59 27.90
CA GLU A 272 -31.54 -6.38 28.96
C GLU A 272 -31.36 -7.84 28.52
N PRO A 273 -30.16 -8.43 28.69
CA PRO A 273 -30.00 -9.85 28.44
C PRO A 273 -30.69 -10.65 29.55
N ALA A 274 -31.37 -11.71 29.14
CA ALA A 274 -32.05 -12.64 30.03
C ALA A 274 -31.06 -13.26 31.03
N THR A 275 -31.47 -13.31 32.30
CA THR A 275 -30.76 -13.93 33.42
C THR A 275 -30.47 -15.41 33.13
N THR A 276 -29.19 -15.74 33.00
CA THR A 276 -28.69 -17.11 33.23
C THR A 276 -27.83 -17.08 34.48
N ASP A 277 -28.41 -17.60 35.56
CA ASP A 277 -27.69 -18.05 36.74
C ASP A 277 -26.71 -19.18 36.36
N ASP A 278 -25.57 -19.20 37.06
CA ASP A 278 -24.76 -20.37 37.38
C ASP A 278 -23.71 -20.85 36.35
N LEU A 279 -22.65 -20.04 36.14
CA LEU A 279 -21.29 -20.53 35.83
C LEU A 279 -20.24 -19.57 36.45
N GLY A 280 -19.17 -20.12 37.01
CA GLY A 280 -18.27 -19.48 37.97
C GLY A 280 -17.48 -18.28 37.47
N GLU A 281 -16.87 -17.57 38.43
CA GLU A 281 -15.95 -16.44 38.26
C GLU A 281 -14.76 -16.79 37.36
N GLU A 282 -14.94 -16.79 36.04
CA GLU A 282 -13.87 -16.46 35.12
C GLU A 282 -13.77 -14.94 35.10
N ALA A 283 -12.66 -14.41 35.62
CA ALA A 283 -12.33 -13.00 35.51
C ALA A 283 -12.37 -12.60 34.03
N SER A 284 -13.40 -11.84 33.63
CA SER A 284 -13.49 -11.26 32.31
C SER A 284 -12.24 -10.41 32.09
N ILE A 285 -11.34 -10.85 31.21
CA ILE A 285 -10.22 -10.04 30.76
C ILE A 285 -10.83 -8.76 30.20
N PRO A 286 -10.51 -7.56 30.73
CA PRO A 286 -11.01 -6.32 30.16
C PRO A 286 -10.57 -6.28 28.70
N THR A 287 -11.53 -6.17 27.78
CA THR A 287 -11.21 -5.82 26.40
C THR A 287 -10.55 -4.44 26.45
N LEU A 288 -9.23 -4.41 26.38
CA LEU A 288 -8.46 -3.18 26.26
C LEU A 288 -8.77 -2.62 24.89
N TRP A 289 -9.34 -1.42 24.86
CA TRP A 289 -9.56 -0.68 23.63
C TRP A 289 -8.22 -0.04 23.25
N ILE A 290 -7.98 0.19 21.97
CA ILE A 290 -6.77 0.90 21.53
C ILE A 290 -7.19 2.29 21.07
N THR A 291 -6.56 3.32 21.60
CA THR A 291 -6.67 4.69 21.08
C THR A 291 -5.53 4.92 20.10
N ARG A 292 -5.87 5.46 18.93
CA ARG A 292 -4.91 5.84 17.88
C ARG A 292 -4.82 7.36 17.83
N ARG A 293 -3.60 7.89 17.88
CA ARG A 293 -3.29 9.30 17.59
C ARG A 293 -2.20 9.34 16.53
N TYR A 294 -2.15 10.41 15.76
CA TYR A 294 -1.18 10.56 14.69
C TYR A 294 -0.28 11.76 14.99
N ALA A 295 1.01 11.63 14.70
CA ALA A 295 1.96 12.70 14.83
C ALA A 295 2.76 12.85 13.53
N GLU A 296 2.94 14.09 13.12
CA GLU A 296 3.85 14.44 12.03
C GLU A 296 5.18 14.91 12.64
N VAL A 297 6.27 14.28 12.23
CA VAL A 297 7.63 14.65 12.61
C VAL A 297 8.41 15.07 11.37
N VAL A 298 9.07 16.22 11.45
CA VAL A 298 9.93 16.74 10.40
C VAL A 298 11.36 16.78 10.93
N LEU A 299 12.26 16.04 10.30
CA LEU A 299 13.63 15.82 10.79
C LEU A 299 14.65 15.77 9.65
N THR A 300 15.93 15.73 10.00
CA THR A 300 17.04 15.37 9.11
C THR A 300 17.75 14.14 9.66
N ALA A 301 18.08 13.18 8.80
CA ALA A 301 18.74 11.91 9.16
C ALA A 301 19.52 11.37 7.95
N ARG A 302 20.47 10.44 8.20
CA ARG A 302 21.33 9.85 7.17
C ARG A 302 20.68 8.73 6.40
N ASN A 303 19.75 8.00 7.01
CA ASN A 303 19.07 6.87 6.40
C ASN A 303 17.70 6.64 7.07
N LEU A 304 16.96 5.65 6.55
CA LEU A 304 15.60 5.35 6.97
C LEU A 304 15.55 4.85 8.41
N THR A 305 16.45 3.95 8.82
CA THR A 305 16.54 3.45 10.20
C THR A 305 16.70 4.59 11.20
N GLU A 306 17.60 5.54 10.92
CA GLU A 306 17.84 6.68 11.78
C GLU A 306 16.65 7.64 11.81
N ALA A 307 16.02 7.90 10.66
CA ALA A 307 14.82 8.71 10.59
C ALA A 307 13.68 8.11 11.42
N GLU A 308 13.49 6.79 11.35
CA GLU A 308 12.51 6.06 12.14
C GLU A 308 12.76 6.23 13.64
N VAL A 309 13.97 5.93 14.11
CA VAL A 309 14.32 6.03 15.53
C VAL A 309 14.10 7.45 16.05
N LEU A 310 14.61 8.46 15.34
CA LEU A 310 14.45 9.86 15.73
C LEU A 310 12.98 10.30 15.77
N ALA A 311 12.16 9.85 14.82
CA ALA A 311 10.74 10.17 14.79
C ALA A 311 9.99 9.52 15.95
N GLN A 312 10.23 8.23 16.21
CA GLN A 312 9.59 7.51 17.31
C GLN A 312 9.99 8.08 18.67
N GLU A 313 11.27 8.40 18.88
CA GLU A 313 11.75 9.05 20.10
C GLU A 313 11.10 10.42 20.29
N ALA A 314 11.02 11.24 19.23
CA ALA A 314 10.37 12.55 19.30
C ALA A 314 8.89 12.48 19.69
N VAL A 315 8.16 11.46 19.20
CA VAL A 315 6.75 11.24 19.54
C VAL A 315 6.62 10.73 20.98
N ARG A 316 7.46 9.79 21.41
CA ARG A 316 7.49 9.30 22.81
C ARG A 316 7.73 10.44 23.78
N GLU A 317 8.67 11.35 23.50
CA GLU A 317 8.94 12.51 24.37
C GLU A 317 7.78 13.51 24.46
N GLN A 318 6.90 13.55 23.45
CA GLN A 318 5.71 14.42 23.45
C GLN A 318 4.44 13.73 23.97
N ALA A 319 4.46 12.42 24.16
CA ALA A 319 3.32 11.69 24.70
C ALA A 319 3.07 12.09 26.17
N PRO A 320 1.81 12.08 26.64
CA PRO A 320 1.50 12.31 28.05
C PRO A 320 2.25 11.34 28.97
N ASP A 321 2.74 11.82 30.12
CA ASP A 321 3.55 11.02 31.06
C ASP A 321 2.87 9.71 31.48
N ASP A 322 1.54 9.67 31.53
CA ASP A 322 0.74 8.49 31.86
C ASP A 322 0.59 7.48 30.71
N GLU A 323 0.98 7.87 29.49
CA GLU A 323 0.93 7.02 28.29
C GLU A 323 2.31 6.63 27.78
N GLN A 324 3.39 7.33 28.15
CA GLN A 324 4.75 7.09 27.64
C GLN A 324 5.23 5.64 27.80
N ASP A 325 4.87 4.98 28.90
CA ASP A 325 5.26 3.59 29.19
C ASP A 325 4.28 2.55 28.61
N GLU A 326 3.07 2.97 28.20
CA GLU A 326 2.01 2.07 27.75
C GLU A 326 1.76 2.15 26.23
N GLY A 327 2.17 3.24 25.58
CA GLY A 327 1.96 3.44 24.15
C GLY A 327 3.12 2.99 23.27
N ASP A 328 2.80 2.55 22.06
CA ASP A 328 3.77 2.11 21.06
C ASP A 328 3.67 2.97 19.78
N PRO A 329 4.74 3.68 19.39
CA PRO A 329 4.78 4.40 18.13
C PRO A 329 4.99 3.41 16.98
N VAL A 330 4.09 3.45 16.00
CA VAL A 330 4.15 2.69 14.75
C VAL A 330 4.42 3.65 13.60
N THR A 331 5.46 3.38 12.83
CA THR A 331 5.83 4.21 11.68
C THR A 331 4.91 3.94 10.49
N LEU A 332 4.19 4.98 10.03
CA LEU A 332 3.29 4.90 8.89
C LEU A 332 3.94 5.36 7.59
N SER A 333 4.68 6.46 7.60
CA SER A 333 5.46 6.88 6.42
C SER A 333 6.78 7.52 6.84
N LEU A 334 7.78 7.42 5.95
CA LEU A 334 9.10 8.02 6.07
C LEU A 334 9.50 8.53 4.69
N ASP A 335 8.98 9.71 4.34
CA ASP A 335 9.17 10.30 3.02
C ASP A 335 10.36 11.27 3.06
N ARG A 336 11.36 11.06 2.21
CA ARG A 336 12.44 12.03 2.04
C ARG A 336 11.91 13.29 1.38
N THR A 337 12.47 14.42 1.78
CA THR A 337 12.10 15.74 1.26
C THR A 337 13.33 16.44 0.69
N THR A 338 13.14 17.22 -0.36
CA THR A 338 14.15 18.14 -0.87
C THR A 338 14.47 19.24 0.15
N PRO A 339 15.62 19.96 0.01
CA PRO A 339 15.94 21.12 0.85
C PRO A 339 14.86 22.21 0.85
N GLU A 340 14.19 22.41 -0.29
CA GLU A 340 13.14 23.42 -0.43
C GLU A 340 11.88 23.01 0.32
N GLU A 341 11.41 21.77 0.12
CA GLU A 341 10.24 21.21 0.82
C GLU A 341 10.44 21.18 2.34
N LEU A 342 11.62 20.74 2.79
CA LEU A 342 11.96 20.76 4.21
C LEU A 342 11.91 22.19 4.77
N GLY A 343 12.42 23.17 4.00
CA GLY A 343 12.36 24.58 4.36
C GLY A 343 10.92 25.10 4.50
N ILE A 344 10.01 24.66 3.62
CA ILE A 344 8.58 24.99 3.68
C ILE A 344 7.96 24.35 4.92
N LEU A 345 8.11 23.04 5.11
CA LEU A 345 7.55 22.29 6.24
C LEU A 345 8.01 22.87 7.59
N VAL A 346 9.31 23.12 7.76
CA VAL A 346 9.85 23.72 8.98
C VAL A 346 9.48 25.20 9.09
N GLY A 347 9.39 25.92 7.97
CA GLY A 347 8.97 27.31 7.93
C GLY A 347 7.54 27.50 8.44
N GLU A 348 6.63 26.65 8.01
CA GLU A 348 5.24 26.58 8.49
C GLU A 348 5.17 26.24 9.98
N LEU A 349 6.05 25.36 10.46
CA LEU A 349 6.03 24.89 11.85
C LEU A 349 6.76 25.81 12.84
N ARG A 350 7.86 26.46 12.43
CA ARG A 350 8.76 27.21 13.35
C ARG A 350 9.43 28.47 12.79
N GLY A 351 9.45 28.67 11.47
CA GLY A 351 10.05 29.87 10.86
C GLY A 351 11.58 30.01 10.99
N VAL A 352 12.31 28.89 11.15
CA VAL A 352 13.77 28.84 11.31
C VAL A 352 14.43 28.37 10.00
N PRO A 353 15.55 28.96 9.55
CA PRO A 353 16.28 28.46 8.38
C PRO A 353 16.82 27.06 8.63
N VAL A 354 16.52 26.15 7.71
CA VAL A 354 16.92 24.75 7.78
C VAL A 354 18.31 24.54 7.18
N ARG A 355 19.06 23.60 7.75
CA ARG A 355 20.32 23.10 7.20
C ARG A 355 20.33 21.58 7.23
N MET A 356 20.80 20.95 6.17
CA MET A 356 20.95 19.49 6.07
C MET A 356 22.39 19.07 6.38
N ASP A 357 22.96 19.61 7.46
CA ASP A 357 24.34 19.36 7.87
C ASP A 357 24.46 18.54 9.16
N ALA A 358 23.33 18.19 9.78
CA ALA A 358 23.28 17.41 11.00
C ALA A 358 21.97 16.63 11.13
N GLU A 359 22.01 15.53 11.86
CA GLU A 359 20.82 14.81 12.30
C GLU A 359 20.07 15.64 13.33
N LYS A 360 18.77 15.87 13.11
CA LYS A 360 17.99 16.73 13.98
C LYS A 360 16.50 16.62 13.75
N VAL A 361 15.73 16.55 14.83
CA VAL A 361 14.29 16.80 14.81
C VAL A 361 14.03 18.30 14.75
N TRP A 362 13.43 18.77 13.65
CA TRP A 362 13.12 20.18 13.45
C TRP A 362 11.79 20.56 14.10
N ALA A 363 10.78 19.72 13.90
CA ALA A 363 9.45 19.88 14.46
C ALA A 363 8.79 18.50 14.65
N ALA A 364 7.89 18.43 15.62
CA ALA A 364 7.00 17.29 15.82
C ALA A 364 5.70 17.85 16.39
N ARG A 365 4.55 17.40 15.85
CA ARG A 365 3.22 17.82 16.29
C ARG A 365 2.23 16.65 16.21
N TRP A 366 1.29 16.61 17.14
CA TRP A 366 0.10 15.77 17.03
C TRP A 366 -0.84 16.34 15.97
N LEU A 367 -1.46 15.46 15.19
CA LEU A 367 -2.54 15.77 14.25
C LEU A 367 -3.87 15.62 15.00
N GLU A 368 -4.72 16.64 14.90
CA GLU A 368 -6.05 16.69 15.55
C GLU A 368 -7.14 16.12 14.66
#